data_AF-A0A9D8PZB2-F1
#
_entry.id   AF-A0A9D8PZB2-F1
#
_cell.length_a   1.000
_cell.length_b   1.000
_cell.length_c   1.000
_cell.angle_alpha   90.00
_cell.angle_beta   90.00
_cell.angle_gamma   90.00
#
_symmetry.space_group_name_H-M   'P 1'
#
loop_
_entity.id
_entity.type
_entity.pdbx_description
1 polymer ?
#
loop_
_entity_poly.entity_id
_entity_poly.type
_entity_poly.pdbx_seq_one_letter_code
_entity_poly.pdbx_strand_id
1 'polypeptide(L)'
;MPGDEDLLDIVSSASIACGGHAGDDETMRRTVRAARDRGVAIGAHPGFADRENFGRRRLVLPPDELDAQLRGQVRRLVEIAEAEGATVRYLKLHGALANMAAEEPAVAALCFASVTGLVPDLAILAIDNSAQVEVAETMGYAGVREAYADRAYLPNGLLVP
;
A
#
# COMPACT_ATOMS: atom_id res chain seq x y z
N MET A 1 -15.32 1.37 5.13
CA MET A 1 -16.64 0.69 5.00
C MET A 1 -17.24 0.56 6.39
N PRO A 2 -18.54 0.26 6.56
CA PRO A 2 -19.04 -0.16 7.86
C PRO A 2 -18.30 -1.42 8.33
N GLY A 3 -17.86 -1.47 9.59
CA GLY A 3 -17.16 -2.63 10.16
C GLY A 3 -15.63 -2.60 10.09
N ASP A 4 -15.00 -1.58 9.50
CA ASP A 4 -13.53 -1.48 9.45
C ASP A 4 -12.90 -1.48 10.86
N GLU A 5 -13.58 -0.89 11.85
CA GLU A 5 -13.08 -0.81 13.23
C GLU A 5 -13.11 -2.16 13.95
N ASP A 6 -14.09 -3.02 13.66
CA ASP A 6 -14.17 -4.37 14.25
C ASP A 6 -13.02 -5.25 13.76
N LEU A 7 -12.57 -5.05 12.52
CA LEU A 7 -11.41 -5.76 11.97
C LEU A 7 -10.11 -5.39 12.68
N LEU A 8 -10.00 -4.15 13.21
CA LEU A 8 -8.81 -3.70 13.93
C LEU A 8 -8.60 -4.46 15.25
N ASP A 9 -9.62 -5.12 15.79
CA ASP A 9 -9.49 -5.92 17.01
C ASP A 9 -8.86 -7.31 16.76
N ILE A 10 -8.74 -7.73 15.49
CA ILE A 10 -8.25 -9.07 15.12
C ILE A 10 -7.03 -9.07 14.19
N VAL A 11 -6.59 -7.90 13.71
CA VAL A 11 -5.40 -7.77 12.86
C VAL A 11 -4.24 -7.12 13.60
N SER A 12 -3.01 -7.48 13.24
CA SER A 12 -1.80 -6.82 13.77
C SER A 12 -1.41 -5.58 12.97
N SER A 13 -1.89 -5.47 11.73
CA SER A 13 -1.50 -4.42 10.78
C SER A 13 -2.68 -4.01 9.90
N ALA A 14 -2.79 -2.73 9.57
CA ALA A 14 -3.84 -2.18 8.72
C ALA A 14 -3.26 -1.34 7.58
N SER A 15 -3.58 -1.73 6.34
CA SER A 15 -3.22 -1.00 5.12
C SER A 15 -4.32 0.03 4.80
N ILE A 16 -4.04 1.31 5.06
CA ILE A 16 -5.01 2.40 4.99
C ILE A 16 -4.96 3.05 3.59
N ALA A 17 -6.13 3.16 2.95
CA ALA A 17 -6.27 3.80 1.64
C ALA A 17 -5.89 5.29 1.69
N CYS A 18 -5.14 5.74 0.68
CA CYS A 18 -4.50 7.06 0.67
C CYS A 18 -5.20 8.12 -0.21
N GLY A 19 -6.47 7.93 -0.56
CA GLY A 19 -7.29 8.93 -1.27
C GLY A 19 -7.30 8.80 -2.79
N GLY A 20 -6.40 7.99 -3.38
CA GLY A 20 -6.40 7.70 -4.82
C GLY A 20 -7.55 6.79 -5.24
N HIS A 21 -7.49 5.52 -4.83
CA HIS A 21 -8.51 4.53 -5.15
C HIS A 21 -9.73 4.57 -4.21
N ALA A 22 -9.51 4.97 -2.95
CA ALA A 22 -10.52 5.06 -1.90
C ALA A 22 -10.01 5.90 -0.72
N GLY A 23 -10.89 6.16 0.25
CA GLY A 23 -10.58 6.95 1.46
C GLY A 23 -10.50 8.45 1.18
N ASP A 24 -10.41 9.24 2.24
CA ASP A 24 -10.27 10.69 2.24
C ASP A 24 -9.65 11.09 3.59
N ASP A 25 -9.37 12.37 3.79
CA ASP A 25 -8.64 12.84 4.97
C ASP A 25 -9.38 12.50 6.28
N GLU A 26 -10.71 12.55 6.27
CA GLU A 26 -11.54 12.23 7.44
C GLU A 26 -11.47 10.73 7.78
N THR A 27 -11.69 9.88 6.78
CA THR A 27 -11.65 8.43 6.96
C THR A 27 -10.23 7.94 7.29
N MET A 28 -9.19 8.51 6.67
CA MET A 28 -7.80 8.23 7.06
C MET A 28 -7.56 8.58 8.52
N ARG A 29 -7.95 9.79 8.95
CA ARG A 29 -7.74 10.25 10.34
C ARG A 29 -8.44 9.34 11.34
N ARG A 30 -9.70 8.99 11.09
CA ARG A 30 -10.46 8.08 11.94
C ARG A 30 -9.77 6.71 12.04
N THR A 31 -9.40 6.11 10.90
CA THR A 31 -8.78 4.79 10.87
C THR A 31 -7.40 4.79 11.53
N VAL A 32 -6.59 5.82 11.29
CA VAL A 32 -5.27 5.98 11.93
C VAL A 32 -5.41 6.06 13.44
N ARG A 33 -6.34 6.89 13.95
CA ARG A 33 -6.59 7.01 15.39
C ARG A 33 -7.02 5.66 15.97
N ALA A 34 -7.97 5.00 15.33
CA ALA A 34 -8.48 3.71 15.79
C ALA A 34 -7.40 2.61 15.81
N ALA A 35 -6.53 2.57 14.79
CA ALA A 35 -5.41 1.64 14.71
C ALA A 35 -4.35 1.93 15.79
N ARG A 36 -3.98 3.20 15.97
CA ARG A 36 -3.06 3.65 17.03
C ARG A 36 -3.54 3.23 18.41
N ASP A 37 -4.81 3.50 18.72
CA ASP A 37 -5.38 3.22 20.04
C ASP A 37 -5.44 1.71 20.37
N ARG A 38 -5.35 0.86 19.35
CA ARG A 38 -5.30 -0.60 19.46
C ARG A 38 -3.91 -1.20 19.29
N GLY A 39 -2.89 -0.39 19.05
CA GLY A 39 -1.53 -0.86 18.78
C GLY A 39 -1.37 -1.59 17.44
N VAL A 40 -2.28 -1.38 16.50
CA VAL A 40 -2.22 -1.95 15.14
C VAL A 40 -1.20 -1.17 14.30
N ALA A 41 -0.30 -1.88 13.63
CA ALA A 41 0.68 -1.26 12.75
C ALA A 41 0.01 -0.61 11.53
N ILE A 42 0.38 0.64 11.23
CA ILE A 42 -0.24 1.42 10.15
C ILE A 42 0.62 1.32 8.89
N GLY A 43 0.01 0.93 7.77
CA GLY A 43 0.64 0.92 6.46
C GLY A 43 -0.06 1.81 5.47
N ALA A 44 0.70 2.43 4.57
CA ALA A 44 0.16 3.15 3.43
C ALA A 44 -0.31 2.16 2.36
N HIS A 45 -1.52 2.38 1.85
CA HIS A 45 -2.11 1.58 0.77
C HIS A 45 -2.38 2.42 -0.49
N PRO A 46 -1.36 2.97 -1.16
CA PRO A 46 -1.58 3.76 -2.36
C PRO A 46 -1.86 2.85 -3.58
N GLY A 47 -2.56 3.41 -4.55
CA GLY A 47 -2.85 2.76 -5.82
C GLY A 47 -3.03 3.80 -6.93
N PHE A 48 -3.51 3.36 -8.10
CA PHE A 48 -3.95 4.31 -9.12
C PHE A 48 -5.01 5.26 -8.56
N ALA A 49 -4.94 6.54 -8.95
CA ALA A 49 -5.98 7.54 -8.70
C ALA A 49 -7.21 7.30 -9.60
N ASP A 50 -7.82 6.12 -9.47
CA ASP A 50 -8.95 5.65 -10.27
C ASP A 50 -10.10 5.24 -9.35
N ARG A 51 -10.66 6.22 -8.62
CA ARG A 51 -11.69 6.00 -7.59
C ARG A 51 -12.94 5.32 -8.14
N GLU A 52 -13.37 5.69 -9.35
CA GLU A 52 -14.56 5.12 -10.01
C GLU A 52 -14.43 3.61 -10.20
N ASN A 53 -13.21 3.12 -10.40
CA ASN A 53 -12.90 1.70 -10.60
C ASN A 53 -12.18 1.09 -9.38
N PHE A 54 -12.18 1.79 -8.25
CA PHE A 54 -11.52 1.38 -7.00
C PHE A 54 -10.05 1.00 -7.20
N GLY A 55 -9.34 1.65 -8.14
CA GLY A 55 -7.93 1.35 -8.44
C GLY A 55 -7.67 -0.07 -8.99
N ARG A 56 -8.70 -0.76 -9.50
CA ARG A 56 -8.62 -2.15 -9.98
C ARG A 56 -8.44 -2.28 -11.50
N ARG A 57 -8.40 -1.17 -12.23
CA ARG A 57 -8.07 -1.17 -13.67
C ARG A 57 -6.57 -0.97 -13.87
N ARG A 58 -5.96 -1.78 -14.74
CA ARG A 58 -4.57 -1.56 -15.18
C ARG A 58 -4.53 -0.28 -16.01
N LEU A 59 -3.66 0.65 -15.63
CA LEU A 59 -3.45 1.92 -16.33
C LEU A 59 -1.99 2.02 -16.75
N VAL A 60 -1.77 2.53 -17.96
CA VAL A 60 -0.44 2.92 -18.42
C VAL A 60 -0.35 4.43 -18.27
N LEU A 61 0.39 4.87 -17.26
CA LEU A 61 0.63 6.28 -16.98
C LEU A 61 2.07 6.65 -17.33
N PRO A 62 2.33 7.91 -17.70
CA PRO A 62 3.68 8.46 -17.68
C PRO A 62 4.34 8.23 -16.30
N PRO A 63 5.64 7.86 -16.24
CA PRO A 63 6.32 7.58 -14.97
C PRO A 63 6.28 8.71 -13.94
N ASP A 64 6.36 9.96 -14.42
CA ASP A 64 6.27 11.18 -13.60
C ASP A 64 4.86 11.38 -13.01
N GLU A 65 3.82 11.03 -13.76
CA GLU A 65 2.45 11.07 -13.27
C GLU A 65 2.23 10.03 -12.16
N LEU A 66 2.72 8.79 -12.37
CA LEU A 66 2.63 7.74 -11.35
C LEU A 66 3.43 8.11 -10.09
N ASP A 67 4.64 8.68 -10.24
CA ASP A 67 5.42 9.19 -9.11
C ASP A 67 4.64 10.22 -8.30
N ALA A 68 4.09 11.24 -8.98
CA ALA A 68 3.34 12.30 -8.34
C ALA A 68 2.10 11.75 -7.60
N GLN A 69 1.38 10.80 -8.21
CA GLN A 69 0.22 10.16 -7.59
C GLN A 69 0.60 9.40 -6.31
N LEU A 70 1.67 8.60 -6.34
CA LEU A 70 2.09 7.78 -5.19
C LEU A 70 2.69 8.65 -4.08
N ARG A 71 3.57 9.57 -4.43
CA ARG A 71 4.19 10.51 -3.49
C ARG A 71 3.14 11.35 -2.78
N GLY A 72 2.17 11.88 -3.52
CA GLY A 72 1.07 12.67 -2.96
C GLY A 72 0.19 11.87 -2.00
N GLN A 73 -0.18 10.65 -2.39
CA GLN A 73 -0.96 9.73 -1.56
C GLN A 73 -0.26 9.38 -0.25
N VAL A 74 1.01 8.93 -0.32
CA VAL A 74 1.74 8.49 0.88
C VAL A 74 2.06 9.67 1.79
N ARG A 75 2.50 10.82 1.24
CA ARG A 75 2.75 12.03 2.03
C ARG A 75 1.52 12.45 2.83
N ARG A 76 0.35 12.46 2.20
CA ARG A 76 -0.90 12.83 2.86
C ARG A 76 -1.20 11.92 4.06
N LEU A 77 -1.06 10.60 3.91
CA LEU A 77 -1.28 9.68 5.03
C LEU A 77 -0.25 9.87 6.14
N VAL A 78 1.02 10.13 5.78
CA VAL A 78 2.09 10.42 6.76
C VAL A 78 1.75 11.66 7.59
N GLU A 79 1.38 12.77 6.94
CA GLU A 79 1.00 14.01 7.62
C GLU A 79 -0.21 13.81 8.56
N ILE A 80 -1.22 13.05 8.11
CA ILE A 80 -2.37 12.70 8.95
C ILE A 80 -1.94 11.84 10.14
N ALA A 81 -1.06 10.86 9.92
CA ALA A 81 -0.58 9.98 10.98
C ALA A 81 0.23 10.73 12.04
N GLU A 82 1.12 11.62 11.62
CA GLU A 82 1.90 12.47 12.52
C GLU A 82 0.99 13.39 13.34
N ALA A 83 -0.02 14.00 12.71
CA ALA A 83 -1.00 14.85 13.41
C ALA A 83 -1.82 14.06 14.45
N GLU A 84 -2.01 12.76 14.25
CA GLU A 84 -2.62 11.85 15.21
C GLU A 84 -1.57 11.13 16.09
N GLY A 85 -0.33 11.59 16.17
CA GLY A 85 0.69 10.98 17.04
C GLY A 85 0.98 9.51 16.74
N ALA A 86 0.80 9.10 15.48
CA ALA A 86 1.07 7.76 14.98
C ALA A 86 2.15 7.81 13.91
N THR A 87 2.58 6.64 13.43
CA THR A 87 3.63 6.54 12.40
C THR A 87 3.26 5.47 11.38
N VAL A 88 3.36 5.79 10.10
CA VAL A 88 3.27 4.82 9.01
C VAL A 88 4.55 3.97 9.02
N ARG A 89 4.41 2.64 8.94
CA ARG A 89 5.53 1.68 9.07
C ARG A 89 5.84 0.91 7.80
N TYR A 90 4.85 0.73 6.93
CA TYR A 90 5.02 -0.08 5.73
C TYR A 90 4.19 0.44 4.56
N LEU A 91 4.55 -0.02 3.37
CA LEU A 91 3.82 0.20 2.12
C LEU A 91 3.24 -1.13 1.66
N LYS A 92 1.98 -1.11 1.21
CA LYS A 92 1.38 -2.20 0.42
C LYS A 92 0.71 -1.56 -0.79
N LEU A 93 1.11 -1.92 -2.01
CA LEU A 93 0.43 -1.38 -3.20
C LEU A 93 -0.99 -1.91 -3.30
N HIS A 94 -1.90 -1.10 -3.83
CA HIS A 94 -3.31 -1.46 -3.99
C HIS A 94 -3.63 -2.00 -5.39
N GLY A 95 -4.52 -2.99 -5.43
CA GLY A 95 -5.30 -3.34 -6.62
C GLY A 95 -4.46 -3.65 -7.86
N ALA A 96 -4.83 -3.03 -8.99
CA ALA A 96 -4.16 -3.28 -10.26
C ALA A 96 -2.69 -2.86 -10.24
N LEU A 97 -2.34 -1.82 -9.47
CA LEU A 97 -0.94 -1.39 -9.36
C LEU A 97 -0.09 -2.45 -8.65
N ALA A 98 -0.62 -3.11 -7.62
CA ALA A 98 0.06 -4.22 -6.96
C ALA A 98 0.29 -5.39 -7.91
N ASN A 99 -0.72 -5.76 -8.70
CA ASN A 99 -0.60 -6.85 -9.67
C ASN A 99 0.41 -6.50 -10.77
N MET A 100 0.39 -5.27 -11.30
CA MET A 100 1.38 -4.82 -12.28
C MET A 100 2.79 -4.83 -11.68
N ALA A 101 2.98 -4.30 -10.48
CA ALA A 101 4.28 -4.30 -9.81
C ALA A 101 4.75 -5.73 -9.46
N ALA A 102 3.83 -6.68 -9.24
CA ALA A 102 4.17 -8.09 -9.02
C ALA A 102 4.77 -8.75 -10.28
N GLU A 103 4.37 -8.32 -11.46
CA GLU A 103 4.80 -8.85 -12.75
C GLU A 103 5.98 -8.07 -13.35
N GLU A 104 6.06 -6.76 -13.08
CA GLU A 104 6.92 -5.82 -13.79
C GLU A 104 7.92 -5.12 -12.83
N PRO A 105 9.20 -5.54 -12.78
CA PRO A 105 10.20 -4.97 -11.86
C PRO A 105 10.37 -3.46 -11.97
N ALA A 106 10.26 -2.91 -13.19
CA ALA A 106 10.37 -1.47 -13.42
C ALA A 106 9.23 -0.67 -12.76
N VAL A 107 8.02 -1.23 -12.75
CA VAL A 107 6.86 -0.62 -12.07
C VAL A 107 7.06 -0.66 -10.56
N ALA A 108 7.49 -1.80 -10.01
CA ALA A 108 7.81 -1.91 -8.59
C ALA A 108 8.89 -0.92 -8.15
N ALA A 109 9.98 -0.81 -8.92
CA ALA A 109 11.10 0.08 -8.61
C ALA A 109 10.68 1.54 -8.61
N LEU A 110 9.89 1.95 -9.60
CA LEU A 110 9.30 3.29 -9.64
C LEU A 110 8.43 3.53 -8.40
N CYS A 111 7.51 2.62 -8.09
CA CYS A 111 6.61 2.78 -6.95
C CYS A 111 7.35 2.96 -5.62
N PHE A 112 8.39 2.17 -5.38
CA PHE A 112 9.16 2.24 -4.14
C PHE A 112 10.07 3.46 -4.11
N ALA A 113 10.68 3.85 -5.24
CA ALA A 113 11.47 5.07 -5.35
C ALA A 113 10.63 6.33 -5.08
N SER A 114 9.37 6.34 -5.52
CA SER A 114 8.46 7.47 -5.32
C SER A 114 8.16 7.78 -3.86
N VAL A 115 8.33 6.81 -2.97
CA VAL A 115 8.01 6.95 -1.54
C VAL A 115 9.26 6.90 -0.65
N THR A 116 10.44 6.68 -1.22
CA THR A 116 11.72 6.74 -0.51
C THR A 116 11.86 8.06 0.25
N GLY A 117 12.21 7.98 1.53
CA GLY A 117 12.44 9.14 2.39
C GLY A 117 11.16 9.82 2.91
N LEU A 118 9.96 9.41 2.48
CA LEU A 118 8.71 9.88 3.08
C LEU A 118 8.39 9.16 4.40
N VAL A 119 8.83 7.91 4.51
CA VAL A 119 8.63 7.06 5.70
C VAL A 119 9.99 6.52 6.12
N PRO A 120 10.48 6.88 7.32
CA PRO A 120 11.72 6.31 7.86
C PRO A 120 11.58 4.79 8.06
N ASP A 121 12.64 4.04 7.75
CA ASP A 121 12.71 2.58 7.91
C ASP A 121 11.54 1.81 7.27
N LEU A 122 11.04 2.31 6.13
CA LEU A 122 9.88 1.77 5.44
C LEU A 122 10.05 0.29 5.09
N ALA A 123 9.12 -0.55 5.56
CA ALA A 123 8.98 -1.92 5.10
C ALA A 123 8.05 -2.01 3.87
N ILE A 124 8.29 -2.99 3.00
CA ILE A 124 7.46 -3.26 1.82
C ILE A 124 6.72 -4.58 2.03
N LEU A 125 5.40 -4.52 2.17
CA LEU A 125 4.53 -5.70 2.17
C LEU A 125 4.12 -6.00 0.73
N ALA A 126 4.61 -7.11 0.21
CA ALA A 126 4.49 -7.47 -1.21
C ALA A 126 3.95 -8.89 -1.39
N ILE A 127 3.23 -9.10 -2.50
CA ILE A 127 2.76 -10.44 -2.91
C ILE A 127 3.97 -11.37 -3.00
N ASP A 128 3.93 -12.52 -2.35
CA ASP A 128 5.05 -13.47 -2.41
C ASP A 128 5.33 -13.96 -3.83
N ASN A 129 6.57 -14.39 -4.07
CA ASN A 129 7.06 -14.85 -5.37
C ASN A 129 6.81 -13.86 -6.52
N SER A 130 7.03 -12.57 -6.26
CA SER A 130 6.80 -11.50 -7.23
C SER A 130 7.99 -10.55 -7.37
N ALA A 131 8.00 -9.80 -8.48
CA ALA A 131 9.01 -8.77 -8.75
C ALA A 131 9.08 -7.70 -7.65
N GLN A 132 7.97 -7.45 -6.93
CA GLN A 132 7.97 -6.53 -5.80
C GLN A 132 8.94 -6.96 -4.70
N VAL A 133 9.00 -8.25 -4.40
CA VAL A 133 9.88 -8.76 -3.33
C VAL A 133 11.34 -8.62 -3.74
N GLU A 134 11.68 -9.03 -4.96
CA GLU A 134 13.03 -8.94 -5.51
C GLU A 134 13.53 -7.49 -5.55
N VAL A 135 12.67 -6.56 -5.99
CA VAL A 135 13.00 -5.14 -6.07
C VAL A 135 13.12 -4.51 -4.68
N ALA A 136 12.25 -4.87 -3.73
CA ALA A 136 12.35 -4.39 -2.35
C ALA A 136 13.70 -4.78 -1.73
N GLU A 137 14.10 -6.05 -1.87
CA GLU A 137 15.40 -6.56 -1.40
C GLU A 137 16.57 -5.85 -2.11
N THR A 138 16.49 -5.68 -3.44
CA THR A 138 17.53 -5.00 -4.24
C THR A 138 17.71 -3.53 -3.85
N MET A 139 16.62 -2.86 -3.50
CA MET A 139 16.64 -1.45 -3.05
C MET A 139 16.99 -1.31 -1.56
N GLY A 140 17.21 -2.41 -0.84
CA GLY A 140 17.59 -2.41 0.57
C GLY A 140 16.44 -2.20 1.55
N TYR A 141 15.18 -2.36 1.11
CA TYR A 141 14.03 -2.30 1.99
C TYR A 141 13.84 -3.60 2.78
N ALA A 142 13.24 -3.50 3.96
CA ALA A 142 12.73 -4.67 4.66
C ALA A 142 11.50 -5.23 3.92
N GLY A 143 11.69 -6.32 3.18
CA GLY A 143 10.61 -7.02 2.48
C GLY A 143 9.79 -7.91 3.43
N VAL A 144 8.46 -7.77 3.39
CA VAL A 144 7.50 -8.66 4.04
C VAL A 144 6.69 -9.37 2.95
N ARG A 145 6.76 -10.70 2.93
CA ARG A 145 6.08 -11.53 1.93
C ARG A 145 4.63 -11.78 2.37
N GLU A 146 3.69 -11.53 1.49
CA GLU A 146 2.26 -11.64 1.74
C GLU A 146 1.65 -12.85 1.03
N ALA A 147 0.83 -13.59 1.77
CA ALA A 147 -0.03 -14.66 1.25
C ALA A 147 -1.52 -14.33 1.47
N TYR A 148 -2.37 -14.92 0.65
CA TYR A 148 -3.80 -14.64 0.56
C TYR A 148 -4.58 -15.94 0.74
N ALA A 149 -5.21 -16.14 1.91
CA ALA A 149 -5.97 -17.35 2.19
C ALA A 149 -7.29 -17.44 1.39
N ASP A 150 -7.79 -16.31 0.91
CA ASP A 150 -9.09 -16.12 0.26
C ASP A 150 -8.99 -15.98 -1.27
N ARG A 151 -7.81 -16.18 -1.85
CA ARG A 151 -7.56 -16.05 -3.30
C ARG A 151 -6.97 -17.32 -3.89
N ALA A 152 -7.33 -17.57 -5.15
CA ALA A 152 -6.71 -18.62 -5.95
C ALA A 152 -5.33 -18.17 -6.46
N TYR A 153 -4.44 -19.14 -6.59
CA TYR A 153 -3.07 -18.96 -7.07
C TYR A 153 -2.85 -19.66 -8.41
N LEU A 154 -2.07 -19.03 -9.27
CA LEU A 154 -1.47 -19.64 -10.45
C LEU A 154 -0.29 -20.54 -10.04
N PRO A 155 0.13 -21.51 -10.89
CA PRO A 155 1.27 -22.38 -10.58
C PRO A 155 2.59 -21.64 -10.33
N ASN A 156 2.72 -20.41 -10.84
CA ASN A 156 3.87 -19.54 -10.61
C ASN A 156 3.78 -18.74 -9.29
N GLY A 157 2.83 -19.02 -8.41
CA GLY A 157 2.70 -18.35 -7.11
C GLY A 157 2.07 -16.96 -7.14
N LEU A 158 1.70 -16.43 -8.31
CA LEU A 158 0.94 -15.19 -8.41
C LEU A 158 -0.56 -15.45 -8.25
N LEU A 159 -1.31 -14.39 -7.93
CA LEU A 159 -2.77 -14.45 -7.79
C LEU A 159 -3.45 -14.61 -9.15
N VAL A 160 -4.55 -15.37 -9.19
CA VAL A 160 -5.43 -15.41 -10.37
C VAL A 160 -6.05 -14.01 -10.59
N PRO A 161 -5.99 -13.45 -11.83
CA PRO A 161 -6.56 -12.15 -12.16
C PRO A 161 -8.04 -11.99 -11.79
#